data_AF-A0A351EYA9-F1
#
_entry.id   AF-A0A351EYA9-F1
#
_cell.length_a   1.000
_cell.length_b   1.000
_cell.length_c   1.000
_cell.angle_alpha   90.00
_cell.angle_beta   90.00
_cell.angle_gamma   90.00
#
_symmetry.space_group_name_H-M   'P 1'
#
loop_
_entity.id
_entity.type
_entity.pdbx_description
1 polymer ?
#
loop_
_entity_poly.entity_id
_entity_poly.type
_entity_poly.pdbx_seq_one_letter_code
_entity_poly.pdbx_strand_id
1 'polypeptide(L)'
;MSDTPDPVLQRVRAGLQWPSWQHWQDAAADELPTIDLGPVDHHSRDVAIRSRLSLAKTTNDGGPYLDIFTTQAHERIEREFGQELGPLASFTFAIKDLLAVEGRPMMAGSAARQDAPQEQATAPMIRLLEALGAVSIGTVTLHEFAFGVTGINPFAGTAMNPTAPDRITGGSSS
;
A
#
# COMPACT_ATOMS: atom_id res chain seq x y z
N MET A 1 -25.87 14.81 42.20
CA MET A 1 -25.35 14.62 40.83
C MET A 1 -24.90 16.00 40.37
N SER A 2 -23.68 16.14 39.87
CA SER A 2 -23.13 17.45 39.50
C SER A 2 -23.88 17.99 38.29
N ASP A 3 -24.38 19.23 38.37
CA ASP A 3 -24.99 19.98 37.27
C ASP A 3 -23.95 20.51 36.26
N THR A 4 -22.69 20.08 36.37
CA THR A 4 -21.64 20.48 35.44
C THR A 4 -21.82 19.69 34.13
N PRO A 5 -22.08 20.36 33.00
CA PRO A 5 -22.25 19.68 31.72
C PRO A 5 -20.97 18.92 31.34
N ASP A 6 -21.13 17.70 30.85
CA ASP A 6 -20.00 16.90 30.35
C ASP A 6 -19.32 17.65 29.18
N PRO A 7 -18.04 18.03 29.32
CA PRO A 7 -17.33 18.83 28.33
C PRO A 7 -17.16 18.07 26.99
N VAL A 8 -17.17 16.75 27.00
CA VAL A 8 -17.14 15.93 25.78
C VAL A 8 -18.47 16.03 25.05
N LEU A 9 -19.60 15.90 25.77
CA LEU A 9 -20.93 16.03 25.17
C LEU A 9 -21.21 17.44 24.65
N GLN A 10 -20.67 18.48 25.30
CA GLN A 10 -20.74 19.84 24.77
C GLN A 10 -19.98 19.97 23.44
N ARG A 11 -18.78 19.40 23.30
CA ARG A 11 -18.01 19.43 22.05
C ARG A 11 -18.70 18.66 20.92
N VAL A 12 -19.33 17.53 21.21
CA VAL A 12 -20.09 16.76 20.21
C VAL A 12 -21.33 17.55 19.74
N ARG A 13 -22.07 18.17 20.66
CA ARG A 13 -23.27 18.97 20.35
C ARG A 13 -22.96 20.27 19.61
N ALA A 14 -21.81 20.87 19.86
CA ALA A 14 -21.33 22.05 19.15
C ALA A 14 -20.88 21.75 17.70
N GLY A 15 -20.87 20.48 17.29
CA GLY A 15 -20.30 20.04 16.03
C GLY A 15 -18.79 19.91 16.15
N LEU A 16 -18.25 18.77 15.73
CA LEU A 16 -16.80 18.60 15.64
C LEU A 16 -16.30 19.55 14.54
N GLN A 17 -15.58 20.60 14.93
CA GLN A 17 -14.80 21.42 14.00
C GLN A 17 -13.61 20.60 13.54
N TRP A 18 -13.85 19.69 12.60
CA TRP A 18 -12.77 19.05 11.87
C TRP A 18 -12.06 20.14 11.05
N PRO A 19 -10.71 20.19 11.02
CA PRO A 19 -10.03 21.01 10.04
C PRO A 19 -10.59 20.67 8.66
N SER A 20 -10.91 21.69 7.85
CA SER A 20 -11.40 21.44 6.50
C SER A 20 -10.40 20.57 5.75
N TRP A 21 -10.90 19.59 5.01
CA TRP A 21 -10.09 18.70 4.16
C TRP A 21 -9.14 19.48 3.22
N GLN A 22 -9.45 20.74 2.91
CA GLN A 22 -8.62 21.68 2.15
C GLN A 22 -7.24 21.93 2.77
N HIS A 23 -7.11 22.01 4.11
CA HIS A 23 -5.81 22.25 4.75
C HIS A 23 -4.81 21.09 4.55
N TRP A 24 -5.29 19.89 4.22
CA TRP A 24 -4.43 18.74 3.92
C TRP A 24 -4.03 18.68 2.44
N GLN A 25 -4.74 19.41 1.58
CA GLN A 25 -4.44 19.52 0.15
C GLN A 25 -3.44 20.64 -0.13
N ASP A 26 -3.52 21.74 0.64
CA ASP A 26 -2.69 22.93 0.43
C ASP A 26 -1.32 22.84 1.11
N ALA A 27 -1.10 21.86 1.99
CA ALA A 27 0.20 21.57 2.62
C ALA A 27 1.02 20.55 1.82
N ALA A 28 0.91 20.56 0.49
CA ALA A 28 1.97 20.00 -0.33
C ALA A 28 3.24 20.79 0.04
N ALA A 29 4.24 20.13 0.63
CA ALA A 29 5.49 20.79 0.99
C ALA A 29 6.00 21.57 -0.22
N ASP A 30 6.18 22.88 -0.05
CA ASP A 30 6.51 23.83 -1.13
C ASP A 30 7.78 23.47 -1.90
N GLU A 31 8.60 22.55 -1.39
CA GLU A 31 9.57 21.76 -2.15
C GLU A 31 9.92 20.51 -1.32
N LEU A 32 9.92 19.32 -1.93
CA LEU A 32 10.48 18.12 -1.29
C LEU A 32 12.00 18.31 -1.16
N PRO A 33 12.63 17.91 -0.04
CA PRO A 33 14.07 18.03 0.11
C PRO A 33 14.78 17.26 -1.00
N THR A 34 15.74 17.91 -1.66
CA THR A 34 16.62 17.26 -2.62
C THR A 34 17.57 16.34 -1.85
N ILE A 35 17.31 15.03 -1.92
CA ILE A 35 18.20 14.02 -1.36
C ILE A 35 19.16 13.60 -2.47
N ASP A 36 20.45 13.93 -2.32
CA ASP A 36 21.50 13.40 -3.19
C ASP A 36 21.80 11.95 -2.80
N LEU A 37 21.34 11.02 -3.62
CA LEU A 37 21.50 9.58 -3.40
C LEU A 37 22.62 8.97 -4.24
N GLY A 38 23.35 9.80 -5.00
CA GLY A 38 24.31 9.33 -6.00
C GLY A 38 23.65 8.56 -7.15
N PRO A 39 24.45 8.09 -8.13
CA PRO A 39 23.95 7.31 -9.25
C PRO A 39 23.44 5.95 -8.78
N VAL A 40 22.39 5.46 -9.44
CA VAL A 40 21.82 4.14 -9.16
C VAL A 40 22.72 3.04 -9.71
N ASP A 41 23.11 2.10 -8.83
CA ASP A 41 23.70 0.83 -9.26
C ASP A 41 22.59 -0.09 -9.77
N HIS A 42 22.41 -0.13 -11.09
CA HIS A 42 21.39 -0.95 -11.74
C HIS A 42 21.57 -2.45 -11.50
N HIS A 43 22.80 -2.93 -11.32
CA HIS A 43 23.04 -4.36 -11.11
C HIS A 43 22.60 -4.77 -9.69
N SER A 44 23.03 -4.02 -8.68
CA SER A 44 22.59 -4.24 -7.30
C SER A 44 21.08 -4.10 -7.15
N ARG A 45 20.47 -3.12 -7.83
CA ARG A 45 19.02 -2.93 -7.88
C ARG A 45 18.30 -4.14 -8.45
N ASP A 46 18.74 -4.65 -9.60
CA ASP A 46 18.15 -5.83 -10.25
C ASP A 46 18.18 -7.03 -9.31
N VAL A 47 19.36 -7.34 -8.74
CA VAL A 47 19.53 -8.44 -7.78
C VAL A 47 18.60 -8.28 -6.57
N ALA A 48 18.50 -7.07 -6.01
CA ALA A 48 17.66 -6.80 -4.85
C ALA A 48 16.17 -7.01 -5.15
N ILE A 49 15.67 -6.51 -6.29
CA ILE A 49 14.25 -6.65 -6.65
C ILE A 49 13.92 -8.12 -6.96
N ARG A 50 14.77 -8.82 -7.74
CA ARG A 50 14.57 -10.24 -8.03
C ARG A 50 14.58 -11.10 -6.77
N SER A 51 15.48 -10.80 -5.84
CA SER A 51 15.51 -11.44 -4.52
C SER A 51 14.23 -11.19 -3.72
N ARG A 52 13.68 -9.98 -3.77
CA ARG A 52 12.41 -9.67 -3.09
C ARG A 52 11.23 -10.42 -3.71
N LEU A 53 11.16 -10.47 -5.04
CA LEU A 53 10.13 -11.20 -5.77
C LEU A 53 10.19 -12.71 -5.49
N SER A 54 11.39 -13.29 -5.38
CA SER A 54 11.53 -14.73 -5.09
C SER A 54 11.11 -15.12 -3.66
N LEU A 55 11.10 -14.17 -2.73
CA LEU A 55 10.63 -14.34 -1.36
C LEU A 55 9.13 -14.02 -1.19
N ALA A 56 8.49 -13.40 -2.18
CA ALA A 56 7.08 -13.04 -2.11
C ALA A 56 6.21 -14.32 -2.15
N LYS A 57 5.25 -14.39 -1.23
CA LYS A 57 4.34 -15.53 -1.09
C LYS A 57 2.90 -15.06 -1.18
N THR A 58 2.08 -15.82 -1.89
CA THR A 58 0.65 -15.53 -1.98
C THR A 58 -0.07 -15.92 -0.68
N THR A 59 -1.31 -15.48 -0.51
CA THR A 59 -2.16 -15.91 0.62
C THR A 59 -2.40 -17.42 0.66
N ASN A 60 -2.32 -18.12 -0.48
CA ASN A 60 -2.38 -19.58 -0.54
C ASN A 60 -1.13 -20.25 0.05
N ASP A 61 -0.01 -19.53 0.08
CA ASP A 61 1.29 -20.00 0.60
C ASP A 61 1.63 -19.36 1.97
N GLY A 62 0.61 -18.83 2.65
CA GLY A 62 0.74 -18.17 3.96
C GLY A 62 1.37 -16.76 3.92
N GLY A 63 1.62 -16.21 2.74
CA GLY A 63 2.08 -14.82 2.58
C GLY A 63 0.94 -13.81 2.47
N PRO A 64 1.25 -12.52 2.30
CA PRO A 64 0.24 -11.47 2.24
C PRO A 64 -0.26 -11.16 0.83
N TYR A 65 0.40 -11.64 -0.23
CA TYR A 65 0.10 -11.21 -1.60
C TYR A 65 -1.15 -11.87 -2.17
N LEU A 66 -1.99 -11.06 -2.82
CA LEU A 66 -3.09 -11.53 -3.67
C LEU A 66 -2.60 -11.79 -5.10
N ASP A 67 -1.76 -10.88 -5.60
CA ASP A 67 -1.03 -11.05 -6.85
C ASP A 67 0.39 -10.48 -6.72
N ILE A 68 1.35 -11.10 -7.40
CA ILE A 68 2.77 -10.74 -7.39
C ILE A 68 3.17 -10.29 -8.79
N PHE A 69 3.72 -9.09 -8.90
CA PHE A 69 3.98 -8.42 -10.18
C PHE A 69 5.33 -8.83 -10.80
N THR A 70 5.67 -10.12 -10.76
CA THR A 70 7.00 -10.62 -11.15
C THR A 70 7.38 -10.22 -12.57
N THR A 71 6.49 -10.46 -13.54
CA THR A 71 6.73 -10.12 -14.95
C THR A 71 6.87 -8.62 -15.14
N GLN A 72 5.94 -7.83 -14.62
CA GLN A 72 5.94 -6.37 -14.77
C GLN A 72 7.18 -5.75 -14.12
N ALA A 73 7.60 -6.27 -12.96
CA ALA A 73 8.80 -5.80 -12.28
C ALA A 73 10.07 -6.13 -13.07
N HIS A 74 10.19 -7.33 -13.64
CA HIS A 74 11.32 -7.69 -14.50
C HIS A 74 11.40 -6.83 -15.77
N GLU A 75 10.29 -6.71 -16.50
CA GLU A 75 10.21 -5.86 -17.71
C GLU A 75 10.55 -4.40 -17.40
N ARG A 76 10.09 -3.90 -16.24
CA ARG A 76 10.42 -2.56 -15.79
C ARG A 76 11.91 -2.38 -15.53
N ILE A 77 12.56 -3.33 -14.84
CA ILE A 77 14.00 -3.26 -14.54
C ILE A 77 14.82 -3.28 -15.84
N GLU A 78 14.46 -4.14 -16.78
CA GLU A 78 15.13 -4.24 -18.09
C GLU A 78 14.99 -2.94 -18.88
N ARG A 79 13.77 -2.39 -18.95
CA ARG A 79 13.49 -1.11 -19.63
C ARG A 79 14.25 0.06 -19.02
N GLU A 80 14.44 0.07 -17.71
CA GLU A 80 15.07 1.16 -16.94
C GLU A 80 16.60 1.02 -16.81
N PHE A 81 17.20 -0.05 -17.36
CA PHE A 81 18.63 -0.28 -17.23
C PHE A 81 19.46 0.81 -17.91
N GLY A 82 20.39 1.42 -17.17
CA GLY A 82 21.25 2.50 -17.65
C GLY A 82 20.58 3.87 -17.72
N GLN A 83 19.35 4.02 -17.26
CA GLN A 83 18.66 5.30 -17.16
C GLN A 83 18.96 5.99 -15.83
N GLU A 84 18.98 7.32 -15.80
CA GLU A 84 18.91 8.04 -14.52
C GLU A 84 17.52 7.83 -13.90
N LEU A 85 17.49 7.31 -12.68
CA LEU A 85 16.26 7.01 -11.95
C LEU A 85 16.10 7.93 -10.75
N GLY A 86 14.85 8.04 -10.28
CA GLY A 86 14.51 8.87 -9.14
C GLY A 86 15.04 8.35 -7.79
N PRO A 87 14.85 9.12 -6.72
CA PRO A 87 15.46 8.85 -5.42
C PRO A 87 14.96 7.56 -4.73
N LEU A 88 13.88 6.96 -5.21
CA LEU A 88 13.36 5.71 -4.68
C LEU A 88 13.70 4.50 -5.55
N ALA A 89 14.64 4.62 -6.51
CA ALA A 89 15.00 3.56 -7.45
C ALA A 89 15.34 2.21 -6.79
N SER A 90 15.94 2.23 -5.59
CA SER A 90 16.34 1.02 -4.84
C SER A 90 15.24 0.47 -3.92
N PHE A 91 14.05 1.08 -3.91
CA PHE A 91 12.95 0.69 -3.02
C PHE A 91 11.88 -0.12 -3.76
N THR A 92 11.31 -1.07 -3.03
CA THR A 92 10.13 -1.85 -3.44
C THR A 92 9.01 -1.63 -2.45
N PHE A 93 7.76 -1.72 -2.92
CA PHE A 93 6.59 -1.61 -2.04
C PHE A 93 5.43 -2.50 -2.49
N ALA A 94 4.63 -2.92 -1.51
CA ALA A 94 3.40 -3.65 -1.74
C ALA A 94 2.19 -2.71 -1.68
N ILE A 95 1.14 -3.04 -2.41
CA ILE A 95 -0.06 -2.20 -2.54
C ILE A 95 -1.19 -2.88 -1.79
N LYS A 96 -1.69 -2.26 -0.73
CA LYS A 96 -2.92 -2.74 -0.08
C LYS A 96 -4.05 -2.75 -1.12
N ASP A 97 -4.83 -3.82 -1.20
CA ASP A 97 -5.95 -3.98 -2.14
C ASP A 97 -7.17 -3.10 -1.78
N LEU A 98 -6.90 -1.83 -1.54
CA LEU A 98 -7.83 -0.71 -1.36
C LEU A 98 -7.34 0.52 -2.16
N LEU A 99 -6.29 0.35 -2.94
CA LEU A 99 -5.74 1.36 -3.83
C LEU A 99 -5.82 0.83 -5.25
N ALA A 100 -6.40 1.64 -6.14
CA ALA A 100 -6.57 1.26 -7.54
C ALA A 100 -5.22 1.05 -8.24
N VAL A 101 -5.14 -0.03 -9.03
CA VAL A 101 -4.02 -0.31 -9.94
C VAL A 101 -4.63 -0.56 -11.32
N GLU A 102 -4.19 0.20 -12.32
CA GLU A 102 -4.72 0.11 -13.68
C GLU A 102 -4.70 -1.34 -14.21
N GLY A 103 -5.80 -1.73 -14.86
CA GLY A 103 -5.95 -3.07 -15.43
C GLY A 103 -6.20 -4.18 -14.41
N ARG A 104 -6.40 -3.86 -13.13
CA ARG A 104 -6.64 -4.83 -12.05
C ARG A 104 -7.92 -4.47 -11.29
N PRO A 105 -8.75 -5.45 -10.91
CA PRO A 105 -9.87 -5.16 -10.03
C PRO A 105 -9.36 -4.90 -8.61
N MET A 106 -9.88 -3.87 -7.95
CA MET A 106 -9.67 -3.65 -6.52
C MET A 106 -10.74 -4.42 -5.76
N MET A 107 -10.37 -5.44 -4.97
CA MET A 107 -11.33 -6.35 -4.33
C MET A 107 -11.72 -5.91 -2.92
N ALA A 108 -10.92 -5.05 -2.28
CA ALA A 108 -11.13 -4.61 -0.89
C ALA A 108 -11.29 -5.77 0.10
N GLY A 109 -10.72 -6.93 -0.23
CA GLY A 109 -10.82 -8.15 0.57
C GLY A 109 -12.24 -8.70 0.72
N SER A 110 -13.18 -8.38 -0.17
CA SER A 110 -14.60 -8.73 -0.04
C SER A 110 -15.15 -9.54 -1.20
N ALA A 111 -15.99 -10.53 -0.88
CA ALA A 111 -16.78 -11.27 -1.86
C ALA A 111 -17.76 -10.39 -2.63
N ALA A 112 -18.22 -9.28 -2.03
CA ALA A 112 -19.12 -8.33 -2.69
C ALA A 112 -18.48 -7.64 -3.90
N ARG A 113 -17.15 -7.74 -4.05
CA ARG A 113 -16.39 -7.18 -5.18
C ARG A 113 -15.78 -8.25 -6.08
N GLN A 114 -16.21 -9.51 -5.98
CA GLN A 114 -15.68 -10.60 -6.82
C GLN A 114 -15.78 -10.30 -8.33
N ASP A 115 -16.82 -9.56 -8.74
CA ASP A 115 -17.10 -9.19 -10.13
C ASP A 115 -16.78 -7.71 -10.42
N ALA A 116 -15.93 -7.08 -9.58
CA ALA A 116 -15.53 -5.69 -9.79
C ALA A 116 -14.82 -5.55 -11.15
N PRO A 117 -15.11 -4.49 -11.92
CA PRO A 117 -14.37 -4.22 -13.15
C PRO A 117 -12.92 -3.89 -12.83
N GLN A 118 -12.06 -4.01 -13.84
CA GLN A 118 -10.68 -3.51 -13.75
C GLN A 118 -10.69 -1.99 -13.54
N GLU A 119 -9.78 -1.51 -12.69
CA GLU A 119 -9.57 -0.09 -12.49
C GLU A 119 -8.99 0.55 -13.75
N GLN A 120 -9.48 1.74 -14.11
CA GLN A 120 -9.06 2.46 -15.33
C GLN A 120 -7.79 3.29 -15.12
N ALA A 121 -7.36 3.46 -13.87
CA ALA A 121 -6.17 4.25 -13.55
C ALA A 121 -5.57 3.79 -12.22
N THR A 122 -4.25 3.90 -12.14
CA THR A 122 -3.50 3.66 -10.89
C THR A 122 -3.63 4.86 -9.95
N ALA A 123 -3.80 4.60 -8.65
CA ALA A 123 -3.97 5.63 -7.63
C ALA A 123 -2.79 6.63 -7.63
N PRO A 124 -3.03 7.95 -7.41
CA PRO A 124 -1.99 8.97 -7.54
C PRO A 124 -0.74 8.73 -6.67
N MET A 125 -0.92 8.21 -5.45
CA MET A 125 0.20 7.91 -4.55
C MET A 125 1.12 6.82 -5.11
N ILE A 126 0.55 5.77 -5.72
CA ILE A 126 1.33 4.69 -6.35
C ILE A 126 2.11 5.27 -7.54
N ARG A 127 1.45 6.04 -8.40
CA ARG A 127 2.08 6.71 -9.54
C ARG A 127 3.23 7.62 -9.11
N LEU A 128 3.07 8.35 -8.00
CA LEU A 128 4.11 9.22 -7.45
C LEU A 128 5.33 8.41 -7.00
N LEU A 129 5.13 7.34 -6.22
CA LEU A 129 6.22 6.46 -5.79
C LEU A 129 6.95 5.83 -6.99
N GLU A 130 6.19 5.39 -7.99
CA GLU A 130 6.76 4.81 -9.21
C GLU A 130 7.53 5.83 -10.06
N ALA A 131 7.04 7.07 -10.17
CA ALA A 131 7.74 8.16 -10.85
C ALA A 131 9.06 8.54 -10.15
N LEU A 132 9.12 8.38 -8.82
CA LEU A 132 10.35 8.49 -8.03
C LEU A 132 11.27 7.26 -8.14
N GLY A 133 10.92 6.26 -8.96
CA GLY A 133 11.74 5.08 -9.25
C GLY A 133 11.42 3.82 -8.42
N ALA A 134 10.54 3.92 -7.42
CA ALA A 134 10.15 2.76 -6.61
C ALA A 134 9.40 1.72 -7.46
N VAL A 135 9.59 0.43 -7.15
CA VAL A 135 8.93 -0.67 -7.87
C VAL A 135 7.85 -1.31 -7.01
N SER A 136 6.62 -1.35 -7.52
CA SER A 136 5.52 -2.10 -6.91
C SER A 136 5.73 -3.60 -7.13
N ILE A 137 5.65 -4.41 -6.07
CA ILE A 137 5.90 -5.87 -6.14
C ILE A 137 4.63 -6.72 -6.14
N GLY A 138 3.48 -6.13 -5.85
CA GLY A 138 2.20 -6.84 -5.84
C GLY A 138 1.12 -6.15 -5.03
N THR A 139 -0.09 -6.70 -5.09
CA THR A 139 -1.18 -6.33 -4.18
C THR A 139 -1.23 -7.26 -2.98
N VAL A 140 -1.59 -6.74 -1.81
CA VAL A 140 -1.68 -7.50 -0.56
C VAL A 140 -3.10 -7.50 0.01
N THR A 141 -3.42 -8.60 0.69
CA THR A 141 -4.68 -8.80 1.40
C THR A 141 -4.87 -7.78 2.52
N LEU A 142 -6.09 -7.70 3.01
CA LEU A 142 -6.52 -6.79 4.06
C LEU A 142 -7.70 -7.39 4.80
N HIS A 143 -7.99 -6.86 5.99
CA HIS A 143 -9.31 -7.08 6.58
C HIS A 143 -10.38 -6.46 5.67
N GLU A 144 -11.50 -7.18 5.47
CA GLU A 144 -12.56 -6.82 4.53
C GLU A 144 -12.98 -5.34 4.66
N PHE A 145 -12.98 -4.60 3.55
CA PHE A 145 -13.25 -3.16 3.46
C PHE A 145 -12.46 -2.28 4.43
N ALA A 146 -11.28 -2.75 4.84
CA ALA A 146 -10.50 -2.15 5.91
C ALA A 146 -11.23 -2.06 7.27
N PHE A 147 -12.34 -2.78 7.45
CA PHE A 147 -13.23 -2.69 8.60
C PHE A 147 -12.95 -3.79 9.63
N GLY A 148 -11.73 -3.78 10.16
CA GLY A 148 -11.33 -4.64 11.27
C GLY A 148 -9.84 -4.60 11.55
N VAL A 149 -9.44 -5.16 12.70
CA VAL A 149 -8.09 -4.96 13.26
C VAL A 149 -7.31 -6.26 13.45
N THR A 150 -7.86 -7.40 13.02
CA THR A 150 -7.23 -8.71 13.21
C THR A 150 -6.42 -9.18 12.01
N GLY A 151 -6.71 -8.67 10.81
CA GLY A 151 -6.13 -9.17 9.56
C GLY A 151 -6.74 -10.49 9.07
N ILE A 152 -7.63 -11.10 9.84
CA ILE A 152 -8.35 -12.31 9.43
C ILE A 152 -9.28 -11.94 8.27
N ASN A 153 -9.12 -12.65 7.16
CA ASN A 153 -9.96 -12.55 5.99
C ASN A 153 -10.22 -13.95 5.40
N PRO A 154 -11.46 -14.48 5.48
CA PRO A 154 -11.80 -15.79 4.94
C PRO A 154 -11.99 -15.79 3.41
N PHE A 155 -12.19 -14.63 2.80
CA PHE A 155 -12.43 -14.51 1.36
C PHE A 155 -11.13 -14.33 0.57
N ALA A 156 -10.32 -13.33 0.94
CA ALA A 156 -9.06 -13.01 0.25
C ALA A 156 -7.85 -13.79 0.80
N GLY A 157 -8.05 -14.53 1.89
CA GLY A 157 -7.00 -15.23 2.63
C GLY A 157 -6.35 -14.37 3.71
N THR A 158 -5.84 -15.05 4.74
CA THR A 158 -5.23 -14.44 5.93
C THR A 158 -3.72 -14.65 5.90
N ALA A 159 -2.95 -13.56 5.93
CA ALA A 159 -1.50 -13.64 5.98
C ALA A 159 -1.02 -14.24 7.32
N MET A 160 0.07 -15.00 7.29
CA MET A 160 0.70 -15.51 8.50
C MET A 160 1.56 -14.43 9.15
N ASN A 161 1.51 -14.29 10.48
CA ASN A 161 2.41 -13.39 11.19
C ASN A 161 3.85 -13.96 11.15
N PRO A 162 4.81 -13.25 10.54
CA PRO A 162 6.15 -13.79 10.30
C PRO A 162 6.97 -14.01 11.58
N THR A 163 6.62 -13.32 12.67
CA THR A 163 7.33 -13.40 13.95
C THR A 163 6.66 -14.32 14.98
N ALA A 164 5.37 -14.61 14.78
CA ALA A 164 4.59 -15.49 15.64
C ALA A 164 3.47 -16.17 14.82
N PRO A 165 3.77 -17.27 14.10
CA PRO A 165 2.85 -17.90 13.16
C PRO A 165 1.47 -18.27 13.71
N ASP A 166 1.37 -18.55 15.01
CA ASP A 166 0.12 -18.91 15.70
C ASP A 166 -0.68 -17.67 16.19
N ARG A 167 -0.28 -16.47 15.80
CA ARG A 167 -0.92 -15.20 16.17
C ARG A 167 -1.41 -14.45 14.95
N ILE A 168 -2.41 -13.61 15.17
CA ILE A 168 -2.89 -12.67 14.17
C ILE A 168 -1.78 -11.69 13.73
N THR A 169 -1.85 -11.23 12.49
CA THR A 169 -1.00 -10.16 11.94
C THR A 169 -1.40 -8.78 12.47
N GLY A 170 -2.63 -8.64 12.96
CA GLY A 170 -3.26 -7.33 13.15
C GLY A 170 -3.88 -6.82 11.85
N GLY A 171 -4.42 -5.60 11.83
CA GLY A 171 -5.12 -5.10 10.65
C GLY A 171 -5.60 -3.65 10.78
N SER A 172 -6.24 -3.10 9.75
CA SER A 172 -6.63 -3.80 8.51
C SER A 172 -5.52 -3.90 7.46
N SER A 173 -4.36 -3.29 7.68
CA SER A 173 -3.17 -3.38 6.83
C SER A 173 -2.18 -4.37 7.43
N SER A 174 -2.49 -5.66 7.30
CA SER A 174 -1.74 -6.80 7.84
C SER A 174 -0.45 -7.09 7.10
#